data_AF-A0A3N4MNI4-F1
#
_entry.id   AF-A0A3N4MNI4-F1
#
_cell.length_a   1.000
_cell.length_b   1.000
_cell.length_c   1.000
_cell.angle_alpha   90.00
_cell.angle_beta   90.00
_cell.angle_gamma   90.00
#
_symmetry.space_group_name_H-M   'P 1'
#
loop_
_entity.id
_entity.type
_entity.pdbx_description
1 polymer ?
#
loop_
_entity_poly.entity_id
_entity_poly.type
_entity_poly.pdbx_seq_one_letter_code
_entity_poly.pdbx_strand_id
1 'polypeptide(L)'
;MLVTEISLNVLYPVFSYVDELIQSQNVSNKPAIFDSTKYQSKNQQEKQSFDSESPYQFPKLGWVLAKWWRKPELEHLSGNELKANLHSIELDFESHQEKYSDIPLAFFGDLFSSENFVEEWDAFGCLLAHIPAEKCVYEIGNLNISTTLVDNLLSYLDPTRKNSLSLRCKTIVLDLDSYLAMSFDKLIFNEYPEIIFQYDINEISYSDYYAIKFLWNLAPEAIINWLDEQLSSFDKKNSQQRALITDALRYICGDFECLNKWIMLFRSNHHLLQWIGIYKIISLFFESKIDEYKICQIIDRHPTLDKTKIFLWVIKKSVFRNNEFKPIFLSKAIEFSEPMDNDRLGELLNILRGRLGKLYHIYFWILEYVLENMVSQRLISYNQIMNYWLEDLEIDWFKAIKNNHEHIHFRFALEGKFSDELVYLFSKLSDF
;
A
#
# COMPACT_ATOMS: atom_id res chain seq x y z
N MET A 1 -4.14 15.33 -11.09
CA MET A 1 -4.03 13.93 -11.56
C MET A 1 -3.45 14.00 -12.97
N LEU A 2 -2.16 13.70 -13.13
CA LEU A 2 -1.60 13.39 -14.44
C LEU A 2 -2.01 11.95 -14.74
N VAL A 3 -2.79 11.76 -15.81
CA VAL A 3 -3.43 10.50 -16.21
C VAL A 3 -2.50 9.67 -17.12
N THR A 4 -1.23 10.07 -17.24
CA THR A 4 -0.21 9.39 -18.02
C THR A 4 0.96 9.05 -17.12
N GLU A 5 1.34 7.77 -17.04
CA GLU A 5 2.59 7.36 -16.41
C GLU A 5 3.75 8.07 -17.10
N ILE A 6 4.42 8.97 -16.38
CA ILE A 6 5.68 9.56 -16.83
C ILE A 6 6.69 8.40 -16.84
N SER A 7 7.50 8.26 -17.89
CA SER A 7 8.55 7.24 -17.94
C SER A 7 9.39 7.29 -16.66
N LEU A 8 9.66 6.14 -16.05
CA LEU A 8 10.45 6.03 -14.81
C LEU A 8 11.82 6.75 -14.93
N ASN A 9 12.39 6.78 -16.14
CA ASN A 9 13.63 7.49 -16.46
C ASN A 9 13.52 9.03 -16.35
N VAL A 10 12.31 9.59 -16.45
CA VAL A 10 12.02 11.03 -16.33
C VAL A 10 11.54 11.40 -14.92
N LEU A 11 10.83 10.50 -14.23
CA LEU A 11 10.45 10.70 -12.82
C LEU A 11 11.68 10.73 -11.90
N TYR A 12 12.71 9.93 -12.19
CA TYR A 12 13.91 9.83 -11.35
C TYR A 12 14.68 11.15 -11.19
N PRO A 13 15.06 11.90 -12.27
CA PRO A 13 15.69 13.21 -12.12
C PRO A 13 14.80 14.22 -11.38
N VAL A 14 13.48 14.15 -11.56
CA VAL A 14 12.52 15.07 -10.92
C VAL A 14 12.43 14.79 -9.42
N PHE A 15 12.36 13.54 -9.01
CA PHE A 15 12.29 13.18 -7.58
C PHE A 15 13.62 13.36 -6.87
N SER A 16 14.74 12.96 -7.48
CA SER A 16 16.06 13.25 -6.94
C SER A 16 16.25 14.76 -6.73
N TYR A 17 15.76 15.59 -7.65
CA TYR A 17 15.74 17.05 -7.49
C TYR A 17 14.82 17.52 -6.35
N VAL A 18 13.62 16.93 -6.19
CA VAL A 18 12.70 17.26 -5.09
C VAL A 18 13.28 16.88 -3.72
N ASP A 19 13.90 15.71 -3.60
CA ASP A 19 14.55 15.28 -2.35
C ASP A 19 15.73 16.17 -1.99
N GLU A 20 16.57 16.52 -2.98
CA GLU A 20 17.65 17.49 -2.82
C GLU A 20 17.11 18.86 -2.35
N LEU A 21 15.96 19.30 -2.87
CA LEU A 21 15.30 20.53 -2.44
C LEU A 21 14.79 20.45 -1.00
N ILE A 22 14.12 19.37 -0.61
CA ILE A 22 13.64 19.15 0.76
C ILE A 22 14.80 19.18 1.76
N GLN A 23 15.91 18.52 1.42
CA GLN A 23 17.13 18.53 2.23
C GLN A 23 17.75 19.91 2.35
N SER A 24 17.79 20.68 1.25
CA SER A 24 18.33 22.05 1.27
C SER A 24 17.54 22.97 2.21
N GLN A 25 16.24 22.72 2.41
CA GLN A 25 15.41 23.45 3.36
C GLN A 25 15.64 23.01 4.81
N ASN A 26 15.86 21.72 5.07
CA ASN A 26 16.12 21.22 6.43
C ASN A 26 17.48 21.69 7.00
N VAL A 27 18.44 22.09 6.15
CA VAL A 27 19.76 22.60 6.58
C VAL A 27 19.77 24.12 6.76
N SER A 28 18.80 24.85 6.18
CA SER A 28 18.73 26.31 6.21
C SER A 28 17.60 26.79 7.12
N ASN A 29 17.94 27.36 8.28
CA ASN A 29 17.00 28.03 9.22
C ASN A 29 16.34 29.33 8.67
N LYS A 30 16.12 29.43 7.35
CA LYS A 30 15.36 30.51 6.71
C LYS A 30 14.39 29.95 5.68
N PRO A 31 13.12 30.41 5.68
CA PRO A 31 12.12 29.97 4.73
C PRO A 31 12.39 30.65 3.39
N ALA A 32 13.14 29.99 2.51
CA ALA A 32 13.21 30.36 1.10
C ALA A 32 12.31 29.41 0.31
N ILE A 33 11.11 29.89 0.00
CA ILE A 33 10.15 29.22 -0.88
C ILE A 33 10.68 29.42 -2.31
N PHE A 34 11.59 28.52 -2.74
CA PHE A 34 12.13 28.33 -4.09
C PHE A 34 13.00 29.46 -4.70
N ASP A 35 14.30 29.17 -4.91
CA ASP A 35 15.20 29.91 -5.81
C ASP A 35 15.98 28.90 -6.67
N SER A 36 15.39 28.48 -7.80
CA SER A 36 15.96 27.50 -8.73
C SER A 36 17.23 27.99 -9.44
N THR A 37 17.60 29.27 -9.30
CA THR A 37 18.75 29.87 -9.98
C THR A 37 20.05 29.79 -9.19
N LYS A 38 19.97 29.45 -7.89
CA LYS A 38 21.13 29.30 -7.00
C LYS A 38 21.49 27.85 -6.65
N TYR A 39 20.68 26.90 -7.12
CA TYR A 39 20.93 25.49 -6.85
C TYR A 39 22.06 24.95 -7.73
N GLN A 40 23.19 24.58 -7.11
CA GLN A 40 24.25 23.78 -7.72
C GLN A 40 24.28 22.45 -6.97
N SER A 41 23.89 21.35 -7.63
CA SER A 41 23.90 20.02 -7.00
C SER A 41 25.32 19.68 -6.57
N LYS A 42 25.55 19.50 -5.27
CA LYS A 42 26.90 19.27 -4.74
C LYS A 42 27.46 17.87 -5.05
N ASN A 43 26.64 16.91 -5.44
CA ASN A 43 27.07 15.52 -5.63
C ASN A 43 26.71 14.94 -7.01
N GLN A 44 27.13 15.57 -8.11
CA GLN A 44 27.04 14.93 -9.44
C GLN A 44 27.92 13.68 -9.57
N GLN A 45 28.84 13.43 -8.62
CA GLN A 45 29.76 12.29 -8.65
C GLN A 45 29.20 11.01 -8.02
N GLU A 46 28.05 11.06 -7.32
CA GLU A 46 27.41 9.88 -6.73
C GLU A 46 26.18 9.40 -7.53
N LYS A 47 26.17 9.63 -8.85
CA LYS A 47 25.30 8.85 -9.75
C LYS A 47 25.85 7.43 -9.87
N GLN A 48 25.78 6.63 -8.81
CA GLN A 48 25.77 5.17 -8.95
C GLN A 48 24.34 4.74 -9.26
N SER A 49 23.84 5.18 -10.42
CA SER A 49 22.55 4.77 -10.96
C SER A 49 22.80 3.57 -11.86
N PHE A 50 22.59 2.36 -11.34
CA PHE A 50 22.41 1.14 -12.14
C PHE A 50 21.37 1.33 -13.26
N ASP A 51 20.53 2.37 -13.16
CA ASP A 51 19.38 2.65 -14.01
C ASP A 51 19.62 3.74 -15.08
N SER A 52 20.85 4.26 -15.20
CA SER A 52 21.23 5.12 -16.33
C SER A 52 22.01 4.37 -17.42
N GLU A 53 22.24 3.08 -17.21
CA GLU A 53 23.06 2.25 -18.08
C GLU A 53 22.23 1.74 -19.25
N SER A 54 22.72 1.98 -20.48
CA SER A 54 22.10 1.49 -21.70
C SER A 54 21.86 -0.03 -21.61
N PRO A 55 20.72 -0.56 -22.11
CA PRO A 55 20.44 -2.01 -22.08
C PRO A 55 21.58 -2.86 -22.64
N TYR A 56 22.38 -2.31 -23.56
CA TYR A 56 23.53 -2.97 -24.19
C TYR A 56 24.64 -3.41 -23.21
N GLN A 57 24.66 -2.92 -21.98
CA GLN A 57 25.66 -3.32 -20.99
C GLN A 57 25.40 -4.72 -20.40
N PHE A 58 24.19 -5.26 -20.54
CA PHE A 58 23.83 -6.56 -20.00
C PHE A 58 24.34 -7.70 -20.92
N PRO A 59 25.18 -8.63 -20.43
CA PRO A 59 25.82 -9.66 -21.27
C PRO A 59 24.86 -10.55 -22.05
N LYS A 60 23.66 -10.82 -21.50
CA LYS A 60 22.64 -11.68 -22.10
C LYS A 60 21.60 -10.94 -22.93
N LEU A 61 21.77 -9.63 -23.19
CA LEU A 61 20.79 -8.90 -24.00
C LEU A 61 20.65 -9.49 -25.40
N GLY A 62 21.74 -9.93 -26.04
CA GLY A 62 21.68 -10.55 -27.36
C GLY A 62 20.86 -11.84 -27.37
N TRP A 63 20.97 -12.65 -26.31
CA TRP A 63 20.12 -13.83 -26.10
C TRP A 63 18.64 -13.44 -25.98
N VAL A 64 18.32 -12.45 -25.15
CA VAL A 64 16.93 -11.96 -24.99
C VAL A 64 16.37 -11.49 -26.32
N LEU A 65 17.12 -10.67 -27.06
CA LEU A 65 16.70 -10.14 -28.37
C LEU A 65 16.62 -11.23 -29.45
N ALA A 66 17.49 -12.25 -29.40
CA ALA A 66 17.43 -13.41 -30.28
C ALA A 66 16.09 -14.12 -30.13
N LYS A 67 15.62 -14.33 -28.89
CA LYS A 67 14.32 -14.95 -28.65
C LYS A 67 13.17 -13.99 -28.96
N TRP A 68 13.33 -12.70 -28.64
CA TRP A 68 12.31 -11.68 -28.89
C TRP A 68 11.96 -11.57 -30.38
N TRP A 69 13.00 -11.48 -31.23
CA TRP A 69 12.85 -11.31 -32.67
C TRP A 69 12.92 -12.62 -33.46
N ARG A 70 13.08 -13.76 -32.78
CA ARG A 70 13.32 -15.09 -33.40
C ARG A 70 14.50 -15.09 -34.37
N LYS A 71 15.58 -14.38 -33.99
CA LYS A 71 16.84 -14.27 -34.74
C LYS A 71 17.99 -14.89 -33.95
N PRO A 72 18.31 -16.18 -34.16
CA PRO A 72 19.34 -16.89 -33.38
C PRO A 72 20.74 -16.30 -33.53
N GLU A 73 20.99 -15.56 -34.62
CA GLU A 73 22.26 -14.88 -34.89
C GLU A 73 22.64 -13.84 -33.82
N LEU A 74 21.66 -13.32 -33.07
CA LEU A 74 21.88 -12.35 -32.00
C LEU A 74 22.34 -13.00 -30.68
N GLU A 75 22.20 -14.32 -30.54
CA GLU A 75 22.28 -15.02 -29.24
C GLU A 75 23.64 -14.90 -28.55
N HIS A 76 24.70 -14.78 -29.34
CA HIS A 76 26.08 -14.68 -28.84
C HIS A 76 26.64 -13.26 -28.85
N LEU A 77 25.85 -12.27 -29.27
CA LEU A 77 26.29 -10.88 -29.37
C LEU A 77 26.00 -10.13 -28.06
N SER A 78 26.91 -9.25 -27.66
CA SER A 78 26.71 -8.35 -26.51
C SER A 78 27.37 -6.99 -26.74
N GLY A 79 27.00 -5.99 -25.93
CA GLY A 79 27.64 -4.67 -25.97
C GLY A 79 27.58 -3.99 -27.33
N ASN A 80 28.72 -3.43 -27.75
CA ASN A 80 28.84 -2.66 -28.98
C ASN A 80 28.65 -3.51 -30.25
N GLU A 81 29.01 -4.79 -30.21
CA GLU A 81 28.84 -5.70 -31.35
C GLU A 81 27.36 -5.97 -31.61
N LEU A 82 26.59 -6.20 -30.55
CA LEU A 82 25.13 -6.32 -30.61
C LEU A 82 24.51 -5.02 -31.14
N LYS A 83 24.93 -3.86 -30.62
CA LYS A 83 24.43 -2.55 -31.06
C LYS A 83 24.69 -2.31 -32.55
N ALA A 84 25.90 -2.58 -33.04
CA ALA A 84 26.24 -2.44 -34.45
C ALA A 84 25.44 -3.39 -35.35
N ASN A 85 25.22 -4.63 -34.91
CA ASN A 85 24.41 -5.60 -35.66
C ASN A 85 22.94 -5.15 -35.73
N LEU A 86 22.34 -4.79 -34.59
CA LEU A 86 20.95 -4.32 -34.51
C LEU A 86 20.73 -3.05 -35.34
N HIS A 87 21.69 -2.14 -35.36
CA HIS A 87 21.64 -0.95 -36.21
C HIS A 87 21.62 -1.32 -37.70
N SER A 88 22.38 -2.33 -38.13
CA SER A 88 22.42 -2.76 -39.53
C SER A 88 21.12 -3.45 -39.99
N ILE A 89 20.37 -4.05 -39.06
CA ILE A 89 19.07 -4.69 -39.33
C ILE A 89 17.86 -3.84 -38.92
N GLU A 90 18.07 -2.54 -38.65
CA GLU A 90 17.04 -1.56 -38.24
C GLU A 90 16.24 -1.99 -37.00
N LEU A 91 16.86 -2.68 -36.05
CA LEU A 91 16.25 -3.10 -34.76
C LEU A 91 16.97 -2.50 -33.55
N ASP A 92 17.85 -1.53 -33.76
CA ASP A 92 18.53 -0.81 -32.67
C ASP A 92 17.50 -0.23 -31.69
N PHE A 93 17.66 -0.57 -30.42
CA PHE A 93 16.71 -0.24 -29.38
C PHE A 93 16.59 1.27 -29.15
N GLU A 94 17.70 2.02 -29.25
CA GLU A 94 17.69 3.48 -29.03
C GLU A 94 16.94 4.22 -30.14
N SER A 95 17.05 3.73 -31.39
CA SER A 95 16.46 4.37 -32.56
C SER A 95 15.05 3.87 -32.90
N HIS A 96 14.70 2.65 -32.46
CA HIS A 96 13.47 1.95 -32.86
C HIS A 96 12.66 1.41 -31.67
N GLN A 97 12.57 2.18 -30.58
CA GLN A 97 11.78 1.82 -29.40
C GLN A 97 10.33 1.44 -29.75
N GLU A 98 9.78 2.02 -30.82
CA GLU A 98 8.43 1.75 -31.27
C GLU A 98 8.16 0.29 -31.65
N LYS A 99 9.21 -0.44 -32.07
CA LYS A 99 9.14 -1.84 -32.47
C LYS A 99 9.04 -2.77 -31.26
N TYR A 100 9.44 -2.31 -30.08
CA TYR A 100 9.41 -3.06 -28.83
C TYR A 100 8.10 -2.83 -28.08
N SER A 101 6.96 -3.14 -28.69
CA SER A 101 5.64 -2.90 -28.07
C SER A 101 5.13 -4.08 -27.25
N ASP A 102 5.21 -5.29 -27.80
CA ASP A 102 4.51 -6.46 -27.28
C ASP A 102 5.53 -7.49 -26.79
N ILE A 103 5.36 -7.96 -25.55
CA ILE A 103 6.23 -9.00 -24.99
C ILE A 103 5.87 -10.34 -25.65
N PRO A 104 6.81 -11.03 -26.32
CA PRO A 104 6.51 -12.29 -26.96
C PRO A 104 6.04 -13.34 -25.96
N LEU A 105 4.95 -14.07 -26.30
CA LEU A 105 4.31 -15.05 -25.41
C LEU A 105 5.27 -16.11 -24.85
N ALA A 106 6.34 -16.41 -25.57
CA ALA A 106 7.37 -17.36 -25.13
C ALA A 106 8.02 -16.97 -23.78
N PHE A 107 8.13 -15.67 -23.48
CA PHE A 107 8.70 -15.19 -22.21
C PHE A 107 7.82 -15.45 -20.98
N PHE A 108 6.56 -15.87 -21.17
CA PHE A 108 5.68 -16.30 -20.07
C PHE A 108 5.71 -17.81 -19.83
N GLY A 109 6.42 -18.56 -20.69
CA GLY A 109 6.69 -19.99 -20.53
C GLY A 109 8.12 -20.27 -20.07
N ASP A 110 8.62 -21.47 -20.37
CA ASP A 110 9.94 -21.95 -19.93
C ASP A 110 11.07 -21.61 -20.90
N LEU A 111 11.10 -20.35 -21.36
CA LEU A 111 12.10 -19.90 -22.34
C LEU A 111 13.46 -19.61 -21.70
N PHE A 112 13.45 -19.14 -20.45
CA PHE A 112 14.68 -18.82 -19.70
C PHE A 112 15.41 -20.10 -19.29
N SER A 113 16.74 -20.09 -19.41
CA SER A 113 17.57 -21.21 -18.97
C SER A 113 17.70 -21.20 -17.45
N SER A 114 17.56 -22.37 -16.81
CA SER A 114 17.75 -22.47 -15.36
C SER A 114 19.18 -22.15 -14.93
N GLU A 115 20.17 -22.41 -15.79
CA GLU A 115 21.59 -22.20 -15.49
C GLU A 115 22.00 -20.72 -15.52
N ASN A 116 21.42 -19.91 -16.43
CA ASN A 116 21.77 -18.48 -16.58
C ASN A 116 20.60 -17.55 -16.27
N PHE A 117 19.57 -18.03 -15.56
CA PHE A 117 18.32 -17.30 -15.33
C PHE A 117 18.53 -15.88 -14.84
N VAL A 118 19.44 -15.68 -13.88
CA VAL A 118 19.73 -14.36 -13.28
C VAL A 118 20.18 -13.36 -14.34
N GLU A 119 21.17 -13.70 -15.16
CA GLU A 119 21.71 -12.79 -16.18
C GLU A 119 20.72 -12.54 -17.32
N GLU A 120 19.95 -13.57 -17.70
CA GLU A 120 18.91 -13.46 -18.72
C GLU A 120 17.75 -12.58 -18.23
N TRP A 121 17.33 -12.74 -16.97
CA TRP A 121 16.30 -11.92 -16.35
C TRP A 121 16.77 -10.49 -16.13
N ASP A 122 18.03 -10.28 -15.73
CA ASP A 122 18.61 -8.95 -15.57
C ASP A 122 18.57 -8.16 -16.89
N ALA A 123 18.96 -8.80 -17.99
CA ALA A 123 18.90 -8.23 -19.32
C ALA A 123 17.45 -7.94 -19.77
N PHE A 124 16.53 -8.87 -19.50
CA PHE A 124 15.13 -8.75 -19.85
C PHE A 124 14.43 -7.64 -19.07
N GLY A 125 14.59 -7.61 -17.74
CA GLY A 125 14.01 -6.58 -16.87
C GLY A 125 14.52 -5.18 -17.20
N CYS A 126 15.81 -5.04 -17.52
CA CYS A 126 16.36 -3.78 -18.00
C CYS A 126 15.78 -3.38 -19.36
N LEU A 127 15.66 -4.31 -20.31
CA LEU A 127 15.01 -4.05 -21.61
C LEU A 127 13.58 -3.52 -21.39
N LEU A 128 12.79 -4.18 -20.56
CA LEU A 128 11.41 -3.78 -20.25
C LEU A 128 11.33 -2.37 -19.63
N ALA A 129 12.28 -1.99 -18.79
CA ALA A 129 12.32 -0.66 -18.18
C ALA A 129 12.51 0.48 -19.18
N HIS A 130 13.14 0.18 -20.31
CA HIS A 130 13.42 1.15 -21.34
C HIS A 130 12.35 1.17 -22.44
N ILE A 131 11.39 0.24 -22.43
CA ILE A 131 10.24 0.27 -23.34
C ILE A 131 9.29 1.40 -22.92
N PRO A 132 8.80 2.23 -23.86
CA PRO A 132 7.84 3.29 -23.53
C PRO A 132 6.60 2.77 -22.78
N ALA A 133 6.27 3.42 -21.66
CA ALA A 133 5.22 3.00 -20.72
C ALA A 133 3.83 2.87 -21.36
N GLU A 134 3.54 3.65 -22.41
CA GLU A 134 2.26 3.60 -23.15
C GLU A 134 1.98 2.23 -23.79
N LYS A 135 2.99 1.34 -23.92
CA LYS A 135 2.88 0.06 -24.62
C LYS A 135 2.90 -1.17 -23.71
N CYS A 136 3.76 -1.22 -22.68
CA CYS A 136 3.91 -2.42 -21.84
C CYS A 136 2.91 -2.57 -20.69
N VAL A 137 2.17 -1.52 -20.32
CA VAL A 137 1.40 -1.49 -19.06
C VAL A 137 0.15 -2.38 -19.09
N TYR A 138 -0.44 -2.62 -20.26
CA TYR A 138 -1.77 -3.25 -20.36
C TYR A 138 -1.77 -4.77 -20.65
N GLU A 139 -0.65 -5.38 -21.02
CA GLU A 139 -0.64 -6.73 -21.62
C GLU A 139 -0.19 -7.88 -20.71
N ILE A 140 0.40 -7.60 -19.55
CA ILE A 140 0.76 -8.66 -18.59
C ILE A 140 -0.50 -9.20 -17.86
N GLY A 141 -1.68 -8.61 -18.09
CA GLY A 141 -2.94 -9.12 -17.55
C GLY A 141 -3.50 -10.29 -18.39
N ASN A 142 -3.92 -11.38 -17.73
CA ASN A 142 -4.66 -12.53 -18.30
C ASN A 142 -3.85 -13.59 -19.09
N LEU A 143 -2.54 -13.70 -18.86
CA LEU A 143 -1.74 -14.80 -19.41
C LEU A 143 -1.46 -15.88 -18.36
N ASN A 144 -1.31 -17.14 -18.81
CA ASN A 144 -0.82 -18.20 -17.93
C ASN A 144 0.71 -18.14 -17.91
N ILE A 145 1.28 -17.96 -16.72
CA ILE A 145 2.71 -18.08 -16.47
C ILE A 145 3.06 -19.53 -16.15
N SER A 146 4.19 -20.04 -16.62
CA SER A 146 4.65 -21.36 -16.23
C SER A 146 5.07 -21.42 -14.77
N THR A 147 4.87 -22.58 -14.13
CA THR A 147 5.26 -22.78 -12.73
C THR A 147 6.77 -22.64 -12.54
N THR A 148 7.57 -23.12 -13.50
CA THR A 148 9.02 -23.01 -13.46
C THR A 148 9.49 -21.56 -13.52
N LEU A 149 8.85 -20.70 -14.32
CA LEU A 149 9.17 -19.27 -14.33
C LEU A 149 8.82 -18.61 -12.99
N VAL A 150 7.67 -18.96 -12.39
CA VAL A 150 7.30 -18.48 -11.06
C VAL A 150 8.35 -18.85 -10.02
N ASP A 151 8.77 -20.11 -9.97
CA ASP A 151 9.78 -20.60 -9.02
C ASP A 151 11.14 -19.90 -9.21
N ASN A 152 11.54 -19.68 -10.46
CA ASN A 152 12.76 -18.97 -10.79
C ASN A 152 12.70 -17.49 -10.38
N LEU A 153 11.56 -16.82 -10.59
CA LEU A 153 11.36 -15.43 -10.16
C LEU A 153 11.36 -15.29 -8.64
N LEU A 154 10.72 -16.21 -7.92
CA LEU A 154 10.76 -16.24 -6.46
C LEU A 154 12.19 -16.45 -5.94
N SER A 155 12.94 -17.37 -6.56
CA SER A 155 14.35 -17.61 -6.23
C SER A 155 15.23 -16.40 -6.57
N TYR A 156 14.91 -15.67 -7.64
CA TYR A 156 15.59 -14.44 -8.03
C TYR A 156 15.35 -13.31 -7.01
N LEU A 157 14.15 -13.25 -6.42
CA LEU A 157 13.80 -12.30 -5.35
C LEU A 157 14.30 -12.73 -3.95
N ASP A 158 15.18 -13.74 -3.84
CA ASP A 158 15.85 -14.08 -2.58
C ASP A 158 16.75 -12.91 -2.12
N PRO A 159 16.49 -12.30 -0.95
CA PRO A 159 17.30 -11.20 -0.42
C PRO A 159 18.76 -11.55 -0.15
N THR A 160 19.10 -12.83 -0.05
CA THR A 160 20.47 -13.32 0.24
C THR A 160 21.25 -13.72 -1.02
N ARG A 161 20.67 -13.52 -2.20
CA ARG A 161 21.29 -13.82 -3.49
C ARG A 161 22.61 -13.06 -3.65
N LYS A 162 23.71 -13.81 -3.84
CA LYS A 162 25.09 -13.25 -3.95
C LYS A 162 25.28 -12.26 -5.09
N ASN A 163 24.49 -12.40 -6.16
CA ASN A 163 24.56 -11.54 -7.35
C ASN A 163 23.40 -10.52 -7.39
N SER A 164 22.84 -10.14 -6.24
CA SER A 164 21.84 -9.07 -6.18
C SER A 164 22.46 -7.77 -6.66
N LEU A 165 21.77 -7.06 -7.57
CA LEU A 165 22.14 -5.71 -7.94
C LEU A 165 22.06 -4.81 -6.70
N SER A 166 23.00 -3.86 -6.57
CA SER A 166 23.02 -3.04 -5.36
C SER A 166 21.84 -2.09 -5.32
N LEU A 167 21.33 -1.86 -4.12
CA LEU A 167 20.24 -0.92 -3.88
C LEU A 167 20.61 0.50 -4.29
N ARG A 168 19.60 1.24 -4.75
CA ARG A 168 19.72 2.68 -4.95
C ARG A 168 19.91 3.38 -3.61
N CYS A 169 20.81 4.36 -3.57
CA CYS A 169 21.05 5.12 -2.36
C CYS A 169 19.81 5.97 -2.02
N LYS A 170 19.26 5.77 -0.82
CA LYS A 170 18.20 6.60 -0.26
C LYS A 170 18.58 7.13 1.11
N THR A 171 18.26 8.39 1.33
CA THR A 171 18.47 9.08 2.60
C THR A 171 17.37 8.82 3.62
N ILE A 172 16.15 8.51 3.18
CA ILE A 172 15.00 8.19 4.04
C ILE A 172 14.43 6.86 3.57
N VAL A 173 14.14 6.00 4.54
CA VAL A 173 13.64 4.65 4.32
C VAL A 173 12.41 4.46 5.20
N LEU A 174 11.39 3.77 4.66
CA LEU A 174 10.21 3.40 5.42
C LEU A 174 10.59 2.54 6.64
N ASP A 175 10.16 2.95 7.82
CA ASP A 175 10.30 2.18 9.06
C ASP A 175 9.31 1.01 9.09
N LEU A 176 9.61 -0.01 8.30
CA LEU A 176 8.75 -1.19 8.12
C LEU A 176 8.51 -1.92 9.46
N ASP A 177 9.49 -1.93 10.35
CA ASP A 177 9.38 -2.55 11.67
C ASP A 177 8.23 -2.01 12.50
N SER A 178 8.08 -0.68 12.53
CA SER A 178 7.00 -0.05 13.26
C SER A 178 5.64 -0.49 12.73
N TYR A 179 5.50 -0.65 11.41
CA TYR A 179 4.27 -1.13 10.79
C TYR A 179 4.02 -2.62 11.04
N LEU A 180 5.06 -3.46 11.02
CA LEU A 180 4.95 -4.89 11.34
C LEU A 180 4.52 -5.13 12.80
N ALA A 181 4.95 -4.25 13.72
CA ALA A 181 4.60 -4.33 15.13
C ALA A 181 3.18 -3.80 15.44
N MET A 182 2.50 -3.15 14.49
CA MET A 182 1.14 -2.63 14.71
C MET A 182 0.12 -3.76 14.67
N SER A 183 -0.82 -3.73 15.61
CA SER A 183 -2.04 -4.52 15.49
C SER A 183 -2.86 -4.02 14.30
N PHE A 184 -3.70 -4.91 13.77
CA PHE A 184 -4.63 -4.58 12.71
C PHE A 184 -5.48 -3.34 13.00
N ASP A 185 -5.93 -3.18 14.25
CA ASP A 185 -6.71 -2.02 14.68
C ASP A 185 -5.92 -0.73 14.50
N LYS A 186 -4.66 -0.71 14.93
CA LYS A 186 -3.80 0.46 14.78
C LYS A 186 -3.56 0.79 13.31
N LEU A 187 -3.38 -0.22 12.47
CA LEU A 187 -3.22 -0.04 11.02
C LEU A 187 -4.48 0.56 10.39
N ILE A 188 -5.67 0.06 10.74
CA ILE A 188 -6.95 0.56 10.22
C ILE A 188 -7.17 2.06 10.51
N PHE A 189 -6.66 2.57 11.64
CA PHE A 189 -6.72 4.00 11.99
C PHE A 189 -5.55 4.84 11.47
N ASN A 190 -4.55 4.21 10.88
CA ASN A 190 -3.41 4.90 10.30
C ASN A 190 -3.81 5.62 9.00
N GLU A 191 -2.85 6.30 8.37
CA GLU A 191 -3.02 6.91 7.05
C GLU A 191 -3.37 5.87 5.98
N TYR A 192 -3.79 6.33 4.80
CA TYR A 192 -4.08 5.42 3.68
C TYR A 192 -2.79 4.66 3.29
N PRO A 193 -2.84 3.35 2.99
CA PRO A 193 -1.66 2.62 2.53
C PRO A 193 -0.98 3.29 1.35
N GLU A 194 -1.75 3.87 0.42
CA GLU A 194 -1.23 4.59 -0.73
C GLU A 194 -0.45 5.86 -0.39
N ILE A 195 -0.62 6.41 0.83
CA ILE A 195 0.14 7.55 1.37
C ILE A 195 1.40 7.05 2.08
N ILE A 196 1.31 5.95 2.83
CA ILE A 196 2.45 5.38 3.56
C ILE A 196 3.49 4.79 2.60
N PHE A 197 3.02 4.11 1.56
CA PHE A 197 3.87 3.55 0.51
C PHE A 197 4.03 4.50 -0.69
N GLN A 198 3.65 5.78 -0.54
CA GLN A 198 3.56 6.74 -1.64
C GLN A 198 4.89 7.05 -2.31
N TYR A 199 4.77 7.40 -3.59
CA TYR A 199 5.75 7.81 -4.60
C TYR A 199 7.10 8.28 -4.09
N ASP A 200 7.99 7.32 -3.93
CA ASP A 200 9.43 7.51 -3.84
C ASP A 200 10.07 6.60 -4.91
N ILE A 201 11.27 6.94 -5.36
CA ILE A 201 12.03 6.18 -6.35
C ILE A 201 12.18 4.72 -5.84
N ASN A 202 12.02 3.70 -6.69
CA ASN A 202 12.28 2.32 -6.26
C ASN A 202 13.73 2.17 -5.77
N GLU A 203 13.94 1.46 -4.67
CA GLU A 203 15.27 1.16 -4.15
C GLU A 203 15.90 -0.03 -4.87
N ILE A 204 15.06 -0.90 -5.41
CA ILE A 204 15.48 -2.10 -6.13
C ILE A 204 15.76 -1.80 -7.61
N SER A 205 16.47 -2.73 -8.26
CA SER A 205 16.73 -2.63 -9.70
C SER A 205 15.44 -2.74 -10.52
N TYR A 206 15.48 -2.29 -11.77
CA TYR A 206 14.37 -2.53 -12.69
C TYR A 206 14.01 -4.02 -12.83
N SER A 207 15.00 -4.90 -12.80
CA SER A 207 14.80 -6.34 -12.94
C SER A 207 14.07 -6.96 -11.76
N ASP A 208 14.39 -6.53 -10.53
CA ASP A 208 13.63 -6.89 -9.33
C ASP A 208 12.20 -6.35 -9.38
N TYR A 209 12.03 -5.09 -9.81
CA TYR A 209 10.70 -4.48 -9.96
C TYR A 209 9.83 -5.23 -10.98
N TYR A 210 10.39 -5.61 -12.12
CA TYR A 210 9.66 -6.39 -13.12
C TYR A 210 9.37 -7.81 -12.65
N ALA A 211 10.21 -8.43 -11.83
CA ALA A 211 9.90 -9.73 -11.22
C ALA A 211 8.68 -9.62 -10.30
N ILE A 212 8.64 -8.61 -9.43
CA ILE A 212 7.48 -8.30 -8.58
C ILE A 212 6.24 -8.05 -9.44
N LYS A 213 6.36 -7.23 -10.50
CA LYS A 213 5.26 -6.91 -11.43
C LYS A 213 4.71 -8.16 -12.12
N PHE A 214 5.57 -9.04 -12.61
CA PHE A 214 5.17 -10.30 -13.25
C PHE A 214 4.45 -11.21 -12.26
N LEU A 215 5.01 -11.40 -11.07
CA LEU A 215 4.40 -12.26 -10.05
C LEU A 215 3.07 -11.71 -9.56
N TRP A 216 2.94 -10.42 -9.26
CA TRP A 216 1.65 -9.84 -8.84
C TRP A 216 0.58 -9.96 -9.93
N ASN A 217 0.96 -9.79 -11.19
CA ASN A 217 0.00 -9.82 -12.28
C ASN A 217 -0.43 -11.23 -12.71
N LEU A 218 0.50 -12.19 -12.69
CA LEU A 218 0.30 -13.52 -13.28
C LEU A 218 0.23 -14.65 -12.23
N ALA A 219 0.87 -14.47 -11.07
CA ALA A 219 0.91 -15.44 -9.97
C ALA A 219 0.72 -14.76 -8.59
N PRO A 220 -0.39 -14.04 -8.37
CA PRO A 220 -0.59 -13.24 -7.15
C PRO A 220 -0.50 -14.08 -5.87
N GLU A 221 -0.94 -15.33 -5.90
CA GLU A 221 -0.82 -16.25 -4.75
C GLU A 221 0.64 -16.51 -4.37
N ALA A 222 1.52 -16.69 -5.36
CA ALA A 222 2.93 -16.97 -5.14
C ALA A 222 3.64 -15.78 -4.47
N ILE A 223 3.39 -14.55 -4.93
CA ILE A 223 4.01 -13.37 -4.31
C ILE A 223 3.40 -13.01 -2.95
N ILE A 224 2.13 -13.32 -2.70
CA ILE A 224 1.54 -13.15 -1.37
C ILE A 224 2.20 -14.11 -0.38
N ASN A 225 2.39 -15.38 -0.76
CA ASN A 225 3.09 -16.36 0.07
C ASN A 225 4.55 -15.95 0.32
N TRP A 226 5.25 -15.48 -0.72
CA TRP A 226 6.60 -14.95 -0.57
C TRP A 226 6.63 -13.74 0.38
N LEU A 227 5.70 -12.79 0.25
CA LEU A 227 5.60 -11.66 1.18
C LEU A 227 5.37 -12.15 2.60
N ASP A 228 4.48 -13.11 2.82
CA ASP A 228 4.23 -13.68 4.15
C ASP A 228 5.50 -14.27 4.78
N GLU A 229 6.30 -15.01 4.00
CA GLU A 229 7.56 -15.57 4.46
C GLU A 229 8.59 -14.47 4.78
N GLN A 230 8.72 -13.47 3.90
CA GLN A 230 9.65 -12.36 4.08
C GLN A 230 9.28 -11.44 5.25
N LEU A 231 7.98 -11.20 5.48
CA LEU A 231 7.48 -10.43 6.62
C LEU A 231 7.66 -11.21 7.93
N SER A 232 7.49 -12.54 7.90
CA SER A 232 7.65 -13.40 9.10
C SER A 232 9.11 -13.54 9.51
N SER A 233 10.04 -13.50 8.55
CA SER A 233 11.48 -13.65 8.75
C SER A 233 12.24 -12.32 8.62
N PHE A 234 11.54 -11.20 8.84
CA PHE A 234 12.09 -9.87 8.60
C PHE A 234 13.33 -9.59 9.48
N ASP A 235 14.47 -9.32 8.85
CA ASP A 235 15.69 -8.85 9.50
C ASP A 235 15.93 -7.37 9.20
N LYS A 236 15.86 -6.55 10.25
CA LYS A 236 16.11 -5.11 10.23
C LYS A 236 17.46 -4.73 9.62
N LYS A 237 18.45 -5.63 9.69
CA LYS A 237 19.81 -5.42 9.17
C LYS A 237 19.91 -5.74 7.69
N ASN A 238 18.96 -6.49 7.13
CA ASN A 238 18.95 -6.86 5.72
C ASN A 238 18.27 -5.76 4.90
N SER A 239 19.07 -4.82 4.40
CA SER A 239 18.59 -3.72 3.56
C SER A 239 17.94 -4.20 2.27
N GLN A 240 18.43 -5.31 1.67
CA GLN A 240 17.89 -5.88 0.44
C GLN A 240 16.48 -6.43 0.67
N GLN A 241 16.29 -7.19 1.74
CA GLN A 241 14.99 -7.75 2.11
C GLN A 241 13.96 -6.63 2.32
N ARG A 242 14.34 -5.61 3.10
CA ARG A 242 13.47 -4.45 3.34
C ARG A 242 13.11 -3.73 2.04
N ALA A 243 14.08 -3.48 1.16
CA ALA A 243 13.82 -2.79 -0.12
C ALA A 243 12.86 -3.59 -1.01
N LEU A 244 13.08 -4.90 -1.15
CA LEU A 244 12.21 -5.80 -1.92
C LEU A 244 10.78 -5.83 -1.36
N ILE A 245 10.62 -5.95 -0.04
CA ILE A 245 9.30 -5.90 0.60
C ILE A 245 8.64 -4.54 0.35
N THR A 246 9.33 -3.44 0.62
CA THR A 246 8.76 -2.09 0.50
C THR A 246 8.32 -1.79 -0.94
N ASP A 247 9.13 -2.12 -1.93
CA ASP A 247 8.79 -1.87 -3.34
C ASP A 247 7.70 -2.83 -3.84
N ALA A 248 7.61 -4.06 -3.32
CA ALA A 248 6.48 -4.96 -3.56
C ALA A 248 5.17 -4.40 -2.98
N LEU A 249 5.18 -3.96 -1.72
CA LEU A 249 4.03 -3.32 -1.08
C LEU A 249 3.62 -2.04 -1.81
N ARG A 250 4.58 -1.25 -2.28
CA ARG A 250 4.34 -0.07 -3.13
C ARG A 250 3.64 -0.46 -4.42
N TYR A 251 4.12 -1.48 -5.12
CA TYR A 251 3.50 -1.92 -6.37
C TYR A 251 2.05 -2.39 -6.15
N ILE A 252 1.81 -3.18 -5.10
CA ILE A 252 0.46 -3.64 -4.72
C ILE A 252 -0.46 -2.46 -4.36
N CYS A 253 0.05 -1.48 -3.61
CA CYS A 253 -0.68 -0.27 -3.27
C CYS A 253 -0.88 0.68 -4.46
N GLY A 254 -0.04 0.59 -5.49
CA GLY A 254 -0.17 1.34 -6.73
C GLY A 254 -1.14 0.72 -7.74
N ASP A 255 -1.56 -0.53 -7.54
CA ASP A 255 -2.56 -1.18 -8.39
C ASP A 255 -3.97 -0.62 -8.05
N PHE A 256 -4.75 -0.28 -9.09
CA PHE A 256 -6.03 0.43 -8.94
C PHE A 256 -7.26 -0.39 -9.38
N GLU A 257 -7.10 -1.57 -10.00
CA GLU A 257 -8.24 -2.28 -10.61
C GLU A 257 -8.18 -3.81 -10.52
N CYS A 258 -7.76 -4.37 -9.39
CA CYS A 258 -7.62 -5.82 -9.22
C CYS A 258 -8.34 -6.37 -7.97
N LEU A 259 -9.68 -6.23 -7.91
CA LEU A 259 -10.50 -6.68 -6.77
C LEU A 259 -10.18 -8.12 -6.32
N ASN A 260 -10.08 -9.07 -7.26
CA ASN A 260 -9.79 -10.46 -6.92
C ASN A 260 -8.42 -10.63 -6.26
N LYS A 261 -7.39 -9.90 -6.72
CA LYS A 261 -6.04 -9.95 -6.13
C LYS A 261 -6.02 -9.32 -4.74
N TRP A 262 -6.75 -8.22 -4.53
CA TRP A 262 -6.84 -7.60 -3.20
C TRP A 262 -7.57 -8.48 -2.18
N ILE A 263 -8.59 -9.22 -2.62
CA ILE A 263 -9.25 -10.22 -1.76
C ILE A 263 -8.26 -11.31 -1.35
N MET A 264 -7.33 -11.71 -2.22
CA MET A 264 -6.33 -12.74 -1.88
C MET A 264 -5.40 -12.30 -0.75
N LEU A 265 -5.20 -11.00 -0.53
CA LEU A 265 -4.41 -10.49 0.60
C LEU A 265 -5.00 -10.90 1.97
N PHE A 266 -6.28 -11.25 2.05
CA PHE A 266 -6.90 -11.71 3.30
C PHE A 266 -6.50 -13.12 3.73
N ARG A 267 -5.87 -13.88 2.82
CA ARG A 267 -5.29 -15.18 3.13
C ARG A 267 -3.98 -15.06 3.91
N SER A 268 -3.35 -13.89 3.84
CA SER A 268 -2.12 -13.62 4.57
C SER A 268 -2.33 -13.69 6.08
N ASN A 269 -1.32 -14.18 6.80
CA ASN A 269 -1.29 -14.14 8.27
C ASN A 269 -0.86 -12.77 8.83
N HIS A 270 -0.40 -11.85 7.98
CA HIS A 270 0.09 -10.54 8.38
C HIS A 270 -1.00 -9.48 8.31
N HIS A 271 -1.21 -8.78 9.43
CA HIS A 271 -2.17 -7.67 9.51
C HIS A 271 -1.89 -6.55 8.51
N LEU A 272 -0.62 -6.35 8.13
CA LEU A 272 -0.20 -5.37 7.13
C LEU A 272 -0.85 -5.62 5.77
N LEU A 273 -0.81 -6.86 5.28
CA LEU A 273 -1.38 -7.22 3.98
C LEU A 273 -2.91 -7.19 4.02
N GLN A 274 -3.51 -7.69 5.11
CA GLN A 274 -4.96 -7.62 5.33
C GLN A 274 -5.46 -6.18 5.33
N TRP A 275 -4.73 -5.27 5.98
CA TRP A 275 -5.04 -3.84 6.04
C TRP A 275 -5.01 -3.19 4.66
N ILE A 276 -3.97 -3.45 3.85
CA ILE A 276 -3.89 -2.96 2.46
C ILE A 276 -5.11 -3.41 1.65
N GLY A 277 -5.44 -4.70 1.71
CA GLY A 277 -6.59 -5.25 0.98
C GLY A 277 -7.92 -4.60 1.38
N ILE A 278 -8.16 -4.39 2.68
CA ILE A 278 -9.40 -3.77 3.17
C ILE A 278 -9.50 -2.33 2.74
N TYR A 279 -8.43 -1.55 2.86
CA TYR A 279 -8.43 -0.16 2.42
C TYR A 279 -8.75 -0.03 0.93
N LYS A 280 -8.13 -0.87 0.09
CA LYS A 280 -8.38 -0.92 -1.36
C LYS A 280 -9.79 -1.33 -1.72
N ILE A 281 -10.35 -2.32 -1.03
CA ILE A 281 -11.72 -2.76 -1.28
C ILE A 281 -12.72 -1.68 -0.83
N ILE A 282 -12.48 -1.04 0.30
CA ILE A 282 -13.37 0.02 0.82
C ILE A 282 -13.24 1.32 0.02
N SER A 283 -12.10 1.61 -0.61
CA SER A 283 -11.99 2.73 -1.55
C SER A 283 -12.91 2.54 -2.76
N LEU A 284 -13.02 1.32 -3.32
CA LEU A 284 -13.98 1.02 -4.39
C LEU A 284 -15.43 1.28 -3.99
N PHE A 285 -15.79 0.96 -2.74
CA PHE A 285 -17.12 1.25 -2.20
C PHE A 285 -17.39 2.76 -2.19
N PHE A 286 -16.43 3.56 -1.70
CA PHE A 286 -16.57 5.01 -1.71
C PHE A 286 -16.51 5.64 -3.10
N GLU A 287 -15.90 4.98 -4.07
CA GLU A 287 -15.92 5.34 -5.49
C GLU A 287 -17.19 4.87 -6.22
N SER A 288 -18.14 4.25 -5.51
CA SER A 288 -19.38 3.69 -6.08
C SER A 288 -19.13 2.61 -7.14
N LYS A 289 -17.96 1.95 -7.13
CA LYS A 289 -17.63 0.84 -8.03
C LYS A 289 -18.17 -0.51 -7.53
N ILE A 290 -18.37 -0.64 -6.22
CA ILE A 290 -19.01 -1.79 -5.58
C ILE A 290 -20.01 -1.31 -4.52
N ASP A 291 -21.04 -2.11 -4.26
CA ASP A 291 -22.10 -1.79 -3.30
C ASP A 291 -21.85 -2.37 -1.89
N GLU A 292 -22.73 -2.01 -0.95
CA GLU A 292 -22.67 -2.44 0.45
C GLU A 292 -22.75 -3.97 0.58
N TYR A 293 -23.61 -4.61 -0.23
CA TYR A 293 -23.79 -6.06 -0.21
C TYR A 293 -22.53 -6.80 -0.65
N LYS A 294 -21.82 -6.27 -1.65
CA LYS A 294 -20.57 -6.85 -2.13
C LYS A 294 -19.48 -6.77 -1.06
N ILE A 295 -19.39 -5.64 -0.35
CA ILE A 295 -18.48 -5.48 0.79
C ILE A 295 -18.77 -6.51 1.87
N CYS A 296 -20.03 -6.63 2.29
CA CYS A 296 -20.44 -7.62 3.29
C CYS A 296 -20.09 -9.04 2.84
N GLN A 297 -20.42 -9.42 1.60
CA GLN A 297 -20.09 -10.73 1.05
C GLN A 297 -18.58 -11.02 1.08
N ILE A 298 -17.75 -10.03 0.76
CA ILE A 298 -16.30 -10.18 0.77
C ILE A 298 -15.80 -10.40 2.20
N ILE A 299 -16.19 -9.55 3.15
CA ILE A 299 -15.72 -9.63 4.54
C ILE A 299 -16.24 -10.92 5.22
N ASP A 300 -17.49 -11.29 4.98
CA ASP A 300 -18.13 -12.47 5.59
C ASP A 300 -17.40 -13.77 5.25
N ARG A 301 -16.86 -13.87 4.02
CA ARG A 301 -16.18 -15.08 3.51
C ARG A 301 -14.78 -15.31 4.10
N HIS A 302 -14.21 -14.34 4.82
CA HIS A 302 -12.83 -14.41 5.30
C HIS A 302 -12.82 -14.45 6.84
N PRO A 303 -12.63 -15.63 7.45
CA PRO A 303 -12.74 -15.80 8.91
C PRO A 303 -11.56 -15.22 9.69
N THR A 304 -10.42 -14.97 9.04
CA THR A 304 -9.21 -14.40 9.63
C THR A 304 -9.34 -12.92 9.99
N LEU A 305 -10.38 -12.26 9.47
CA LEU A 305 -10.62 -10.83 9.66
C LEU A 305 -11.44 -10.56 10.92
N ASP A 306 -11.12 -9.47 11.65
CA ASP A 306 -11.99 -8.95 12.69
C ASP A 306 -13.17 -8.18 12.06
N LYS A 307 -14.21 -8.94 11.72
CA LYS A 307 -15.38 -8.46 10.97
C LYS A 307 -16.09 -7.31 11.69
N THR A 308 -16.29 -7.42 13.00
CA THR A 308 -16.97 -6.39 13.80
C THR A 308 -16.20 -5.08 13.72
N LYS A 309 -14.87 -5.11 13.93
CA LYS A 309 -14.04 -3.90 13.88
C LYS A 309 -14.02 -3.27 12.49
N ILE A 310 -13.95 -4.09 11.43
CA ILE A 310 -13.98 -3.59 10.04
C ILE A 310 -15.32 -2.90 9.74
N PHE A 311 -16.46 -3.55 10.04
CA PHE A 311 -17.76 -2.95 9.75
C PHE A 311 -17.99 -1.65 10.53
N LEU A 312 -17.61 -1.59 11.81
CA LEU A 312 -17.70 -0.34 12.59
C LEU A 312 -16.79 0.76 12.02
N TRP A 313 -15.60 0.40 11.56
CA TRP A 313 -14.70 1.36 10.89
C TRP A 313 -15.29 1.89 9.58
N VAL A 314 -15.92 1.04 8.77
CA VAL A 314 -16.59 1.47 7.53
C VAL A 314 -17.77 2.40 7.82
N ILE A 315 -18.58 2.10 8.84
CA ILE A 315 -19.66 2.99 9.31
C ILE A 315 -19.07 4.35 9.67
N LYS A 316 -18.05 4.38 10.51
CA LYS A 316 -17.35 5.61 10.90
C LYS A 316 -16.88 6.40 9.68
N LYS A 317 -16.19 5.76 8.73
CA LYS A 317 -15.71 6.42 7.52
C LYS A 317 -16.86 6.97 6.67
N SER A 318 -17.97 6.25 6.57
CA SER A 318 -19.17 6.69 5.84
C SER A 318 -19.82 7.92 6.45
N VAL A 319 -19.98 7.93 7.78
CA VAL A 319 -20.50 9.10 8.51
C VAL A 319 -19.57 10.30 8.33
N PHE A 320 -18.25 10.13 8.47
CA PHE A 320 -17.31 11.25 8.34
C PHE A 320 -17.12 11.76 6.90
N ARG A 321 -17.28 10.90 5.89
CA ARG A 321 -17.05 11.28 4.48
C ARG A 321 -18.32 11.82 3.83
N ASN A 322 -19.46 11.18 4.09
CA ASN A 322 -20.71 11.40 3.35
C ASN A 322 -21.86 11.90 4.24
N ASN A 323 -21.65 12.07 5.56
CA ASN A 323 -22.73 12.30 6.54
C ASN A 323 -23.84 11.25 6.46
N GLU A 324 -23.47 10.01 6.12
CA GLU A 324 -24.43 8.93 5.87
C GLU A 324 -24.13 7.75 6.80
N PHE A 325 -25.13 7.35 7.60
CA PHE A 325 -25.09 6.13 8.38
C PHE A 325 -25.54 4.95 7.52
N LYS A 326 -24.84 3.83 7.61
CA LYS A 326 -25.07 2.63 6.79
C LYS A 326 -25.58 1.46 7.66
N PRO A 327 -26.90 1.25 7.76
CA PRO A 327 -27.48 0.25 8.67
C PRO A 327 -27.04 -1.19 8.38
N ILE A 328 -26.81 -1.53 7.11
CA ILE A 328 -26.41 -2.90 6.71
C ILE A 328 -25.09 -3.31 7.38
N PHE A 329 -24.10 -2.40 7.42
CA PHE A 329 -22.83 -2.67 8.09
C PHE A 329 -23.01 -2.83 9.60
N LEU A 330 -23.94 -2.10 10.23
CA LEU A 330 -24.22 -2.28 11.66
C LEU A 330 -24.85 -3.64 11.91
N SER A 331 -25.86 -4.04 11.12
CA SER A 331 -26.49 -5.35 11.24
C SER A 331 -25.46 -6.48 11.14
N LYS A 332 -24.50 -6.34 10.23
CA LYS A 332 -23.37 -7.28 10.09
C LYS A 332 -22.41 -7.24 11.28
N ALA A 333 -22.05 -6.06 11.77
CA ALA A 333 -21.21 -5.94 12.96
C ALA A 333 -21.85 -6.63 14.19
N ILE A 334 -23.17 -6.47 14.36
CA ILE A 334 -23.95 -7.12 15.42
C ILE A 334 -24.00 -8.64 15.22
N GLU A 335 -24.19 -9.13 13.99
CA GLU A 335 -24.19 -10.56 13.66
C GLU A 335 -22.90 -11.28 14.10
N PHE A 336 -21.76 -10.61 13.98
CA PHE A 336 -20.44 -11.14 14.38
C PHE A 336 -20.03 -10.78 15.81
N SER A 337 -20.90 -10.12 16.56
CA SER A 337 -20.63 -9.72 17.93
C SER A 337 -21.21 -10.71 18.92
N GLU A 338 -20.44 -10.98 19.98
CA GLU A 338 -20.91 -11.67 21.17
C GLU A 338 -21.12 -10.66 22.29
N PRO A 339 -21.85 -11.01 23.38
CA PRO A 339 -21.93 -10.16 24.57
C PRO A 339 -20.54 -9.75 25.04
N MET A 340 -20.38 -8.46 25.33
CA MET A 340 -19.06 -7.85 25.53
C MET A 340 -18.90 -7.40 26.97
N ASP A 341 -17.69 -7.59 27.49
CA ASP A 341 -17.25 -6.93 28.71
C ASP A 341 -16.88 -5.46 28.43
N ASN A 342 -16.46 -4.76 29.47
CA ASN A 342 -16.04 -3.37 29.34
C ASN A 342 -14.85 -3.24 28.39
N ASP A 343 -13.80 -4.03 28.58
CA ASP A 343 -12.57 -3.91 27.79
C ASP A 343 -12.84 -4.02 26.28
N ARG A 344 -13.62 -5.03 25.85
CA ARG A 344 -14.01 -5.20 24.45
C ARG A 344 -14.90 -4.08 23.94
N LEU A 345 -15.83 -3.57 24.76
CA LEU A 345 -16.62 -2.38 24.40
C LEU A 345 -15.71 -1.15 24.24
N GLY A 346 -14.74 -0.96 25.13
CA GLY A 346 -13.75 0.12 25.05
C GLY A 346 -12.95 0.08 23.74
N GLU A 347 -12.50 -1.11 23.32
CA GLU A 347 -11.85 -1.30 22.02
C GLU A 347 -12.74 -0.85 20.85
N LEU A 348 -14.01 -1.25 20.82
CA LEU A 348 -14.94 -0.86 19.76
C LEU A 348 -15.29 0.63 19.80
N LEU A 349 -15.47 1.19 20.98
CA LEU A 349 -15.71 2.61 21.15
C LEU A 349 -14.52 3.43 20.62
N ASN A 350 -13.28 2.96 20.85
CA ASN A 350 -12.09 3.59 20.27
C ASN A 350 -12.11 3.61 18.74
N ILE A 351 -12.73 2.62 18.10
CA ILE A 351 -12.94 2.62 16.64
C ILE A 351 -13.84 3.78 16.25
N LEU A 352 -14.95 3.97 16.96
CA LEU A 352 -16.00 4.94 16.62
C LEU A 352 -15.64 6.38 16.99
N ARG A 353 -14.75 6.60 17.99
CA ARG A 353 -14.26 7.92 18.40
C ARG A 353 -13.87 8.77 17.19
N GLY A 354 -14.25 10.04 17.19
CA GLY A 354 -13.90 10.93 16.08
C GLY A 354 -12.45 11.40 16.13
N ARG A 355 -12.09 12.32 15.23
CA ARG A 355 -10.72 12.83 15.10
C ARG A 355 -10.16 13.46 16.38
N LEU A 356 -11.01 14.01 17.24
CA LEU A 356 -10.63 14.59 18.53
C LEU A 356 -10.54 13.55 19.66
N GLY A 357 -10.73 12.26 19.36
CA GLY A 357 -10.74 11.19 20.35
C GLY A 357 -11.99 11.16 21.23
N LYS A 358 -13.06 11.89 20.89
CA LYS A 358 -14.31 11.97 21.68
C LYS A 358 -15.36 10.99 21.15
N LEU A 359 -16.15 10.41 22.06
CA LEU A 359 -17.32 9.58 21.72
C LEU A 359 -18.53 10.40 21.31
N TYR A 360 -18.69 11.59 21.88
CA TYR A 360 -19.76 12.49 21.48
C TYR A 360 -19.31 13.40 20.33
N HIS A 361 -20.22 13.63 19.38
CA HIS A 361 -20.04 14.51 18.23
C HIS A 361 -21.16 15.54 18.18
N ILE A 362 -21.08 16.48 17.22
CA ILE A 362 -22.20 17.37 16.87
C ILE A 362 -23.47 16.55 16.54
N TYR A 363 -23.28 15.30 16.09
CA TYR A 363 -24.33 14.36 15.74
C TYR A 363 -24.26 13.11 16.62
N PHE A 364 -25.39 12.67 17.17
CA PHE A 364 -25.51 11.60 18.18
C PHE A 364 -25.51 10.17 17.63
N TRP A 365 -24.86 9.93 16.49
CA TRP A 365 -25.00 8.67 15.76
C TRP A 365 -24.43 7.48 16.53
N ILE A 366 -23.42 7.68 17.38
CA ILE A 366 -22.80 6.57 18.12
C ILE A 366 -23.79 6.01 19.13
N LEU A 367 -24.35 6.85 19.99
CA LEU A 367 -25.34 6.42 20.96
C LEU A 367 -26.63 5.96 20.27
N GLU A 368 -27.22 6.84 19.44
CA GLU A 368 -28.55 6.64 18.84
C GLU A 368 -28.60 5.47 17.85
N TYR A 369 -27.59 5.34 16.99
CA TYR A 369 -27.63 4.34 15.92
C TYR A 369 -26.82 3.10 16.25
N VAL A 370 -25.68 3.19 16.93
CA VAL A 370 -24.84 2.02 17.18
C VAL A 370 -25.19 1.37 18.51
N LEU A 371 -25.06 2.10 19.61
CA LEU A 371 -25.12 1.52 20.96
C LEU A 371 -26.53 1.11 21.37
N GLU A 372 -27.55 1.89 21.04
CA GLU A 372 -28.96 1.51 21.26
C GLU A 372 -29.33 0.18 20.62
N ASN A 373 -28.88 -0.03 19.38
CA ASN A 373 -29.10 -1.29 18.67
C ASN A 373 -28.34 -2.45 19.35
N MET A 374 -27.10 -2.22 19.80
CA MET A 374 -26.33 -3.22 20.55
C MET A 374 -26.96 -3.58 21.90
N VAL A 375 -27.52 -2.60 22.63
CA VAL A 375 -28.27 -2.84 23.88
C VAL A 375 -29.55 -3.62 23.60
N SER A 376 -30.29 -3.26 22.56
CA SER A 376 -31.52 -3.95 22.15
C SER A 376 -31.27 -5.43 21.83
N GLN A 377 -30.08 -5.75 21.33
CA GLN A 377 -29.62 -7.12 21.05
C GLN A 377 -28.92 -7.80 22.24
N ARG A 378 -28.90 -7.15 23.42
CA ARG A 378 -28.27 -7.64 24.66
C ARG A 378 -26.77 -7.93 24.54
N LEU A 379 -26.09 -7.23 23.63
CA LEU A 379 -24.64 -7.33 23.48
C LEU A 379 -23.89 -6.54 24.56
N ILE A 380 -24.48 -5.44 25.01
CA ILE A 380 -23.97 -4.54 26.04
C ILE A 380 -25.14 -4.02 26.90
N SER A 381 -24.83 -3.34 28.00
CA SER A 381 -25.82 -2.71 28.88
C SER A 381 -25.60 -1.20 29.01
N TYR A 382 -26.66 -0.49 29.40
CA TYR A 382 -26.61 0.95 29.68
C TYR A 382 -25.58 1.33 30.76
N ASN A 383 -25.34 0.45 31.74
CA ASN A 383 -24.31 0.67 32.77
C ASN A 383 -22.92 0.77 32.15
N GLN A 384 -22.60 -0.09 31.19
CA GLN A 384 -21.29 -0.07 30.52
C GLN A 384 -21.13 1.19 29.68
N ILE A 385 -22.17 1.59 28.96
CA ILE A 385 -22.18 2.81 28.16
C ILE A 385 -21.98 4.04 29.06
N MET A 386 -22.73 4.13 30.16
CA MET A 386 -22.64 5.25 31.10
C MET A 386 -21.22 5.44 31.65
N ASN A 387 -20.53 4.35 32.00
CA ASN A 387 -19.16 4.43 32.50
C ASN A 387 -18.23 5.13 31.48
N TYR A 388 -18.29 4.76 30.20
CA TYR A 388 -17.48 5.39 29.16
C TYR A 388 -17.84 6.86 28.91
N TRP A 389 -19.12 7.22 29.01
CA TRP A 389 -19.55 8.61 28.89
C TRP A 389 -19.03 9.46 30.06
N LEU A 390 -19.08 8.94 31.29
CA LEU A 390 -18.55 9.65 32.46
C LEU A 390 -17.02 9.75 32.41
N GLU A 391 -16.31 8.72 31.97
CA GLU A 391 -14.85 8.76 31.76
C GLU A 391 -14.46 9.85 30.75
N ASP A 392 -15.17 9.94 29.61
CA ASP A 392 -14.93 10.99 28.60
C ASP A 392 -15.18 12.39 29.18
N LEU A 393 -16.25 12.56 29.97
CA LEU A 393 -16.58 13.81 30.66
C LEU A 393 -15.45 14.22 31.62
N GLU A 394 -15.00 13.29 32.47
CA GLU A 394 -13.94 13.52 33.44
C GLU A 394 -12.64 13.93 32.73
N ILE A 395 -12.21 13.20 31.70
CA ILE A 395 -11.00 13.50 30.94
C ILE A 395 -11.06 14.91 30.35
N ASP A 396 -12.18 15.28 29.75
CA ASP A 396 -12.34 16.60 29.13
C ASP A 396 -12.38 17.72 30.18
N TRP A 397 -13.07 17.52 31.30
CA TRP A 397 -13.13 18.48 32.40
C TRP A 397 -11.77 18.66 33.07
N PHE A 398 -11.04 17.57 33.36
CA PHE A 398 -9.70 17.65 33.91
C PHE A 398 -8.75 18.42 32.97
N LYS A 399 -8.82 18.18 31.66
CA LYS A 399 -8.04 18.94 30.67
C LYS A 399 -8.43 20.42 30.65
N ALA A 400 -9.72 20.74 30.66
CA ALA A 400 -10.21 22.12 30.64
C ALA A 400 -9.79 22.89 31.90
N ILE A 401 -9.97 22.30 33.08
CA ILE A 401 -9.60 22.90 34.37
C ILE A 401 -8.10 23.17 34.44
N LYS A 402 -7.27 22.20 34.00
CA LYS A 402 -5.82 22.32 34.01
C LYS A 402 -5.27 23.37 33.04
N ASN A 403 -5.88 23.52 31.86
CA ASN A 403 -5.36 24.37 30.79
C ASN A 403 -5.97 25.78 30.75
N ASN A 404 -7.20 25.98 31.25
CA ASN A 404 -7.94 27.25 31.12
C ASN A 404 -8.28 27.90 32.46
N HIS A 405 -7.32 28.00 33.39
CA HIS A 405 -7.50 28.72 34.65
C HIS A 405 -8.82 28.37 35.39
N GLU A 406 -9.15 27.07 35.49
CA GLU A 406 -10.37 26.57 36.15
C GLU A 406 -11.71 26.90 35.44
N HIS A 407 -11.70 27.40 34.21
CA HIS A 407 -12.91 27.67 33.43
C HIS A 407 -13.18 26.63 32.34
N ILE A 408 -14.39 26.04 32.38
CA ILE A 408 -14.91 25.16 31.35
C ILE A 408 -15.69 26.00 30.33
N HIS A 409 -15.24 26.01 29.07
CA HIS A 409 -15.97 26.67 27.99
C HIS A 409 -17.11 25.77 27.51
N PHE A 410 -18.35 26.18 27.78
CA PHE A 410 -19.55 25.47 27.35
C PHE A 410 -20.04 26.00 25.99
N ARG A 411 -20.16 25.11 25.00
CA ARG A 411 -20.81 25.39 23.71
C ARG A 411 -22.05 24.51 23.60
N PHE A 412 -23.18 25.16 23.39
CA PHE A 412 -24.47 24.46 23.27
C PHE A 412 -24.48 23.35 22.21
N ALA A 413 -23.78 23.57 21.08
CA ALA A 413 -23.71 22.62 19.97
C ALA A 413 -22.85 21.36 20.24
N LEU A 414 -22.05 21.35 21.32
CA LEU A 414 -21.17 20.23 21.67
C LEU A 414 -21.46 19.75 23.09
N GLU A 415 -21.12 20.55 24.11
CA GLU A 415 -21.29 20.18 25.52
C GLU A 415 -22.77 20.12 25.92
N GLY A 416 -23.63 20.97 25.33
CA GLY A 416 -25.08 20.87 25.52
C GLY A 416 -25.64 19.58 24.94
N LYS A 417 -25.20 19.22 23.75
CA LYS A 417 -25.56 17.96 23.10
C LYS A 417 -25.09 16.75 23.92
N PHE A 418 -23.86 16.76 24.39
CA PHE A 418 -23.36 15.70 25.27
C PHE A 418 -24.15 15.57 26.58
N SER A 419 -24.59 16.71 27.14
CA SER A 419 -25.46 16.71 28.33
C SER A 419 -26.81 16.06 28.05
N ASP A 420 -27.40 16.27 26.86
CA ASP A 420 -28.62 15.59 26.43
C ASP A 420 -28.44 14.06 26.40
N GLU A 421 -27.31 13.55 25.90
CA GLU A 421 -26.99 12.11 25.90
C GLU A 421 -26.85 11.54 27.31
N LEU A 422 -26.19 12.27 28.22
CA LEU A 422 -26.06 11.85 29.62
C LEU A 422 -27.43 11.76 30.30
N VAL A 423 -28.29 12.77 30.14
CA VAL A 423 -29.66 12.76 30.67
C VAL A 423 -30.44 11.56 30.14
N TYR A 424 -30.32 11.30 28.83
CA TYR A 424 -30.92 10.13 28.22
C TYR A 424 -30.42 8.82 28.85
N LEU A 425 -29.11 8.64 28.98
CA LEU A 425 -28.52 7.45 29.60
C LEU A 425 -28.99 7.28 31.06
N PHE A 426 -29.07 8.35 31.84
CA PHE A 426 -29.58 8.30 33.21
C PHE A 426 -31.05 7.84 33.25
N SER A 427 -31.88 8.30 32.30
CA SER A 427 -33.27 7.86 32.21
C SER A 427 -33.39 6.35 31.95
N LYS A 428 -32.48 5.79 31.14
CA LYS A 428 -32.43 4.36 30.85
C LYS A 428 -31.94 3.51 32.00
N LEU A 429 -31.11 4.06 32.88
CA LEU A 429 -30.68 3.39 34.11
C LEU A 429 -31.77 3.37 35.18
N SER A 430 -32.68 4.34 35.18
CA SER A 430 -33.80 4.40 36.13
C SER A 430 -35.02 3.54 35.75
N ASP A 431 -35.06 3.03 34.52
CA ASP A 431 -36.14 2.17 34.01
C ASP A 431 -35.92 0.67 34.32
N PHE A 432 -34.86 0.33 35.07
CA PHE A 432 -34.56 -0.99 35.65
C PHE A 432 -34.63 -0.94 37.17
#